data_AF-A0A5P2UXP1-F1
#
_entry.id   AF-A0A5P2UXP1-F1
#
_cell.length_a   1.000
_cell.length_b   1.000
_cell.length_c   1.000
_cell.angle_alpha   90.00
_cell.angle_beta   90.00
_cell.angle_gamma   90.00
#
_symmetry.space_group_name_H-M   'P 1'
#
loop_
_entity.id
_entity.type
_entity.pdbx_description
1 polymer ?
#
loop_
_entity_poly.entity_id
_entity_poly.type
_entity_poly.pdbx_seq_one_letter_code
_entity_poly.pdbx_strand_id
1 'polypeptide(L)'
;MLVRVGPGEGEGEHDDGAEHGLGESGEVRGAVARVDPAEDRGQHALLGEGQRVAVDGVKVCERITDDALRLAPWDRALEEWARSYRAAFAAHPRAIPLLMTTPVRAPRVLAQYERAVELLLAAGFAVERVMPLLTGLENLVLGSALDLAAPEAMWEPTARTPLPARALGAVGEGRADAAFELALAAQLAYARTLLAADADAGGGPGTEAGPGTGGGSRRGG
;
A
#
# COMPACT_ATOMS: atom_id res chain seq x y z
N MET A 1 -1.79 3.21 7.51
CA MET A 1 -2.68 2.05 7.73
C MET A 1 -2.02 1.10 8.73
N LEU A 2 -2.60 0.86 9.91
CA LEU A 2 -1.99 -0.03 10.90
C LEU A 2 -2.34 -1.49 10.57
N VAL A 3 -1.48 -2.15 9.80
CA VAL A 3 -1.47 -3.61 9.69
C VAL A 3 -1.13 -4.17 11.08
N ARG A 4 -2.16 -4.51 11.88
CA ARG A 4 -1.96 -5.34 13.07
C ARG A 4 -1.88 -6.78 12.60
N VAL A 5 -0.66 -7.27 12.43
CA VAL A 5 -0.39 -8.70 12.30
C VAL A 5 -0.76 -9.35 13.64
N GLY A 6 -1.80 -10.20 13.64
CA GLY A 6 -2.16 -10.99 14.82
C GLY A 6 -1.10 -12.06 15.11
N PRO A 7 -0.98 -12.53 16.36
CA PRO A 7 -0.02 -13.57 16.68
C PRO A 7 -0.41 -14.86 15.92
N GLY A 8 0.57 -15.49 15.27
CA GLY A 8 0.39 -16.77 14.60
C GLY A 8 0.05 -17.83 15.62
N GLU A 9 -1.15 -18.39 15.53
CA GLU A 9 -1.50 -19.60 16.27
C GLU A 9 -0.87 -20.79 15.56
N GLY A 10 -0.09 -21.52 16.35
CA GLY A 10 0.70 -22.65 15.92
C GLY A 10 -0.13 -23.91 15.65
N GLU A 11 0.61 -24.83 15.06
CA GLU A 11 0.37 -26.24 14.80
C GLU A 11 -0.62 -26.92 15.77
N GLY A 12 -1.64 -27.53 15.18
CA GLY A 12 -2.52 -28.49 15.82
C GLY A 12 -2.66 -29.70 14.90
N GLU A 13 -1.79 -30.67 15.11
CA GLU A 13 -1.82 -32.01 14.55
C GLU A 13 -3.14 -32.73 14.91
N HIS A 14 -3.81 -33.30 13.91
CA HIS A 14 -4.75 -34.41 14.08
C HIS A 14 -4.71 -35.32 12.85
N ASP A 15 -4.06 -36.46 13.05
CA ASP A 15 -4.20 -37.68 12.28
C ASP A 15 -5.50 -38.38 12.71
N ASP A 16 -6.38 -38.71 11.76
CA ASP A 16 -7.19 -39.92 11.85
C ASP A 16 -7.61 -40.37 10.44
N GLY A 17 -7.28 -41.61 10.13
CA GLY A 17 -7.51 -42.23 8.83
C GLY A 17 -8.89 -42.87 8.70
N ALA A 18 -9.42 -42.86 7.48
CA ALA A 18 -10.32 -43.92 6.99
C ALA A 18 -10.35 -43.92 5.46
N GLU A 19 -9.86 -45.00 4.88
CA GLU A 19 -9.99 -45.35 3.47
C GLU A 19 -11.46 -45.59 3.09
N HIS A 20 -11.89 -45.19 1.89
CA HIS A 20 -12.85 -45.95 1.06
C HIS A 20 -12.80 -45.53 -0.42
N GLY A 21 -12.26 -46.44 -1.25
CA GLY A 21 -12.89 -46.96 -2.48
C GLY A 21 -13.40 -46.02 -3.57
N LEU A 22 -12.55 -45.83 -4.59
CA LEU A 22 -12.78 -45.71 -6.04
C LEU A 22 -14.23 -45.63 -6.59
N GLY A 23 -14.50 -44.61 -7.42
CA GLY A 23 -15.64 -44.60 -8.34
C GLY A 23 -15.71 -43.37 -9.26
N GLU A 24 -15.39 -43.59 -10.53
CA GLU A 24 -15.96 -42.96 -11.73
C GLU A 24 -15.58 -41.52 -12.15
N SER A 25 -14.94 -41.51 -13.32
CA SER A 25 -14.74 -40.44 -14.30
C SER A 25 -16.05 -39.71 -14.65
N GLY A 26 -16.02 -38.38 -14.62
CA GLY A 26 -17.13 -37.53 -15.09
C GLY A 26 -16.65 -36.12 -15.42
N GLU A 27 -16.46 -35.86 -16.70
CA GLU A 27 -16.13 -34.58 -17.33
C GLU A 27 -17.14 -33.48 -16.95
N VAL A 28 -16.71 -32.40 -16.28
CA VAL A 28 -17.55 -31.23 -16.03
C VAL A 28 -17.12 -30.09 -16.95
N ARG A 29 -17.75 -30.03 -18.12
CA ARG A 29 -17.70 -28.87 -19.02
C ARG A 29 -18.27 -27.65 -18.30
N GLY A 30 -17.46 -26.60 -18.17
CA GLY A 30 -17.86 -25.32 -17.59
C GLY A 30 -18.95 -24.63 -18.42
N ALA A 31 -20.19 -24.68 -17.92
CA ALA A 31 -21.25 -23.79 -18.34
C ALA A 31 -21.09 -22.47 -17.58
N VAL A 32 -20.69 -21.42 -18.29
CA VAL A 32 -20.75 -20.04 -17.76
C VAL A 32 -22.23 -19.67 -17.67
N ALA A 33 -22.79 -19.74 -16.47
CA ALA A 33 -24.12 -19.21 -16.19
C ALA A 33 -24.09 -17.70 -16.45
N ARG A 34 -24.82 -17.24 -17.46
CA ARG A 34 -25.05 -15.81 -17.69
C ARG A 34 -26.00 -15.33 -16.60
N VAL A 35 -25.49 -14.50 -15.68
CA VAL A 35 -26.31 -13.79 -14.70
C VAL A 35 -27.13 -12.73 -15.41
N ASP A 36 -28.43 -12.70 -15.15
CA ASP A 36 -29.37 -11.75 -15.74
C ASP A 36 -29.12 -10.34 -15.17
N PRO A 37 -28.89 -9.29 -16.01
CA PRO A 37 -28.64 -7.92 -15.55
C PRO A 37 -29.82 -7.25 -14.83
N ALA A 38 -30.99 -7.91 -14.75
CA ALA A 38 -32.09 -7.51 -13.89
C ALA A 38 -32.00 -8.08 -12.46
N GLU A 39 -31.40 -9.26 -12.25
CA GLU A 39 -31.20 -9.85 -10.92
C GLU A 39 -30.06 -9.16 -10.14
N ASP A 40 -28.99 -8.77 -10.83
CA ASP A 40 -27.84 -8.04 -10.24
C ASP A 40 -28.25 -6.68 -9.65
N ARG A 41 -29.24 -6.02 -10.28
CA ARG A 41 -29.81 -4.75 -9.78
C ARG A 41 -30.64 -4.92 -8.51
N GLY A 42 -31.26 -6.08 -8.30
CA GLY A 42 -32.07 -6.37 -7.11
C GLY A 42 -31.22 -6.67 -5.88
N GLN A 43 -30.06 -7.30 -6.05
CA GLN A 43 -29.19 -7.72 -4.95
C GLN A 43 -28.44 -6.54 -4.31
N HIS A 44 -28.09 -5.51 -5.08
CA HIS A 44 -27.48 -4.28 -4.58
C HIS A 44 -28.42 -3.41 -3.73
N ALA A 45 -29.74 -3.57 -3.87
CA ALA A 45 -30.75 -2.75 -3.20
C ALA A 45 -31.08 -3.21 -1.76
N LEU A 46 -30.60 -4.39 -1.34
CA LEU A 46 -30.96 -5.02 -0.06
C LEU A 46 -29.84 -4.99 1.00
N LEU A 47 -28.69 -4.39 0.69
CA LEU A 47 -27.58 -4.28 1.63
C LEU A 47 -27.86 -3.17 2.65
N GLY A 48 -27.75 -3.47 3.94
CA GLY A 48 -27.75 -2.44 4.99
C GLY A 48 -26.64 -1.42 4.76
N GLU A 49 -26.80 -0.18 5.24
CA GLU A 49 -25.88 0.93 4.93
C GLU A 49 -24.40 0.60 5.18
N GLY A 50 -24.08 -0.11 6.27
CA GLY A 50 -22.71 -0.56 6.56
C GLY A 50 -22.14 -1.54 5.52
N GLN A 51 -22.98 -2.38 4.92
CA GLN A 51 -22.55 -3.36 3.92
C GLN A 51 -22.46 -2.75 2.52
N ARG A 52 -23.23 -1.69 2.23
CA ARG A 52 -23.08 -0.88 1.01
C ARG A 52 -21.75 -0.14 1.01
N VAL A 53 -21.42 0.52 2.13
CA VAL A 53 -20.15 1.25 2.25
C VAL A 53 -18.96 0.27 2.21
N ALA A 54 -19.08 -0.96 2.73
CA ALA A 54 -18.04 -1.98 2.63
C ALA A 54 -17.83 -2.48 1.18
N VAL A 55 -18.91 -2.72 0.43
CA VAL A 55 -18.84 -3.06 -1.00
C VAL A 55 -18.28 -1.90 -1.82
N ASP A 56 -18.64 -0.65 -1.48
CA ASP A 56 -18.05 0.54 -2.10
C ASP A 56 -16.55 0.64 -1.79
N GLY A 57 -16.11 0.28 -0.58
CA GLY A 57 -14.70 0.23 -0.20
C GLY A 57 -13.87 -0.76 -1.03
N VAL A 58 -14.42 -1.93 -1.37
CA VAL A 58 -13.75 -2.90 -2.27
C VAL A 58 -13.67 -2.37 -3.71
N LYS A 59 -14.74 -1.74 -4.20
CA LYS A 59 -14.78 -1.10 -5.54
C LYS A 59 -13.87 0.12 -5.65
N VAL A 60 -13.57 0.80 -4.54
CA VAL A 60 -12.57 1.88 -4.47
C VAL A 60 -11.17 1.33 -4.67
N CYS A 61 -10.84 0.21 -4.01
CA CYS A 61 -9.55 -0.46 -4.21
C CYS A 61 -9.37 -0.95 -5.65
N GLU A 62 -10.44 -1.36 -6.35
CA GLU A 62 -10.41 -1.77 -7.77
C GLU A 62 -9.99 -0.64 -8.72
N ARG A 63 -10.16 0.63 -8.31
CA ARG A 63 -9.76 1.81 -9.11
C ARG A 63 -8.32 2.25 -8.85
N ILE A 64 -7.68 1.72 -7.80
CA ILE A 64 -6.25 1.94 -7.57
C ILE A 64 -5.50 1.16 -8.64
N THR A 65 -4.74 1.87 -9.46
CA THR A 65 -4.11 1.29 -10.64
C THR A 65 -2.87 0.52 -10.21
N ASP A 66 -3.01 -0.80 -10.03
CA ASP A 66 -1.89 -1.71 -9.71
C ASP A 66 -0.81 -1.67 -10.81
N ASP A 67 -1.20 -1.27 -12.02
CA ASP A 67 -0.30 -1.11 -13.16
C ASP A 67 0.75 -0.01 -12.93
N ALA A 68 0.46 0.98 -12.07
CA ALA A 68 1.41 2.00 -11.69
C ALA A 68 2.66 1.40 -11.00
N LEU A 69 2.51 0.31 -10.26
CA LEU A 69 3.62 -0.40 -9.60
C LEU A 69 4.52 -1.16 -10.58
N ARG A 70 4.20 -1.16 -11.88
CA ARG A 70 5.07 -1.69 -12.94
C ARG A 70 5.93 -0.61 -13.62
N LEU A 71 5.74 0.66 -13.26
CA LEU A 71 6.53 1.75 -13.78
C LEU A 71 7.95 1.73 -13.20
N ALA A 72 8.88 2.33 -13.95
CA ALA A 72 10.23 2.61 -13.51
C ALA A 72 10.57 4.07 -13.81
N PRO A 73 11.42 4.74 -12.99
CA PRO A 73 11.97 4.27 -11.71
C PRO A 73 10.92 4.15 -10.59
N TRP A 74 11.31 3.55 -9.45
CA TRP A 74 10.42 3.24 -8.32
C TRP A 74 9.62 4.45 -7.81
N ASP A 75 10.21 5.64 -7.86
CA ASP A 75 9.59 6.88 -7.39
C ASP A 75 8.47 7.33 -8.32
N ARG A 76 8.58 7.09 -9.63
CA ARG A 76 7.48 7.28 -10.59
C ARG A 76 6.33 6.32 -10.35
N ALA A 77 6.63 5.06 -10.04
CA ALA A 77 5.61 4.08 -9.69
C ALA A 77 4.84 4.49 -8.43
N LEU A 78 5.54 4.90 -7.36
CA LEU A 78 4.89 5.37 -6.14
C LEU A 78 4.11 6.67 -6.34
N GLU A 79 4.60 7.58 -7.18
CA GLU A 79 3.93 8.85 -7.50
C GLU A 79 2.57 8.60 -8.17
N GLU A 80 2.53 7.79 -9.24
CA GLU A 80 1.30 7.44 -9.95
C GLU A 80 0.36 6.60 -9.09
N TRP A 81 0.91 5.67 -8.31
CA TRP A 81 0.13 4.87 -7.37
C TRP A 81 -0.56 5.77 -6.33
N ALA A 82 0.16 6.70 -5.72
CA ALA A 82 -0.37 7.64 -4.73
C ALA A 82 -1.46 8.55 -5.30
N ARG A 83 -1.30 9.04 -6.53
CA ARG A 83 -2.34 9.84 -7.23
C ARG A 83 -3.61 9.04 -7.47
N SER A 84 -3.48 7.82 -7.98
CA SER A 84 -4.63 6.94 -8.23
C SER A 84 -5.35 6.58 -6.93
N TYR A 85 -4.59 6.31 -5.87
CA TYR A 85 -5.09 6.01 -4.53
C TYR A 85 -5.87 7.23 -3.99
N ARG A 86 -5.27 8.42 -4.00
CA ARG A 86 -5.94 9.66 -3.53
C ARG A 86 -7.25 9.92 -4.27
N ALA A 87 -7.24 9.83 -5.60
CA ALA A 87 -8.42 10.06 -6.43
C ALA A 87 -9.55 9.06 -6.10
N ALA A 88 -9.22 7.78 -5.92
CA ALA A 88 -10.19 6.74 -5.61
C ALA A 88 -10.91 7.01 -4.27
N PHE A 89 -10.16 7.39 -3.24
CA PHE A 89 -10.72 7.67 -1.91
C PHE A 89 -11.38 9.04 -1.78
N ALA A 90 -10.91 10.06 -2.50
CA ALA A 90 -11.60 11.36 -2.55
C ALA A 90 -12.99 11.23 -3.19
N ALA A 91 -13.16 10.34 -4.16
CA ALA A 91 -14.46 10.02 -4.74
C ALA A 91 -15.38 9.23 -3.79
N HIS A 92 -14.83 8.60 -2.74
CA HIS A 92 -15.59 7.77 -1.79
C HIS A 92 -15.14 7.98 -0.33
N PRO A 93 -15.29 9.20 0.24
CA PRO A 93 -14.70 9.53 1.55
C PRO A 93 -15.23 8.67 2.70
N ARG A 94 -16.46 8.17 2.57
CA ARG A 94 -17.11 7.26 3.52
C ARG A 94 -16.48 5.86 3.60
N ALA A 95 -15.65 5.49 2.62
CA ALA A 95 -14.91 4.23 2.64
C ALA A 95 -13.68 4.26 3.57
N ILE A 96 -13.14 5.45 3.86
CA ILE A 96 -11.91 5.61 4.67
C ILE A 96 -12.08 5.05 6.09
N PRO A 97 -13.18 5.34 6.83
CA PRO A 97 -13.40 4.76 8.16
C PRO A 97 -13.50 3.23 8.15
N LEU A 98 -14.00 2.63 7.07
CA LEU A 98 -14.15 1.17 7.01
C LEU A 98 -12.82 0.45 6.85
N LEU A 99 -11.87 1.03 6.13
CA LEU A 99 -10.49 0.52 6.07
C LEU A 99 -9.83 0.44 7.45
N MET A 100 -10.22 1.32 8.37
CA MET A 100 -9.66 1.37 9.72
C MET A 100 -10.22 0.29 10.66
N THR A 101 -11.28 -0.42 10.24
CA THR A 101 -12.00 -1.37 11.09
C THR A 101 -11.88 -2.83 10.67
N THR A 102 -11.22 -3.12 9.55
CA THR A 102 -11.14 -4.48 9.00
C THR A 102 -9.70 -4.88 8.72
N PRO A 103 -9.21 -6.01 9.27
CA PRO A 103 -7.89 -6.53 8.94
C PRO A 103 -7.74 -6.75 7.43
N VAL A 104 -6.57 -6.42 6.88
CA VAL A 104 -6.24 -6.67 5.48
C VAL A 104 -6.15 -8.17 5.26
N ARG A 105 -7.26 -8.77 4.81
CA ARG A 105 -7.33 -10.20 4.46
C ARG A 105 -7.72 -10.41 2.99
N ALA A 106 -8.08 -9.34 2.29
CA ALA A 106 -8.43 -9.40 0.88
C ALA A 106 -7.19 -9.78 0.06
N PRO A 107 -7.19 -10.92 -0.65
CA PRO A 107 -6.02 -11.39 -1.41
C PRO A 107 -5.48 -10.35 -2.40
N ARG A 108 -6.38 -9.55 -3.00
CA ARG A 108 -5.99 -8.48 -3.94
C ARG A 108 -5.19 -7.36 -3.28
N VAL A 109 -5.54 -6.95 -2.05
CA VAL A 109 -4.80 -5.91 -1.33
C VAL A 109 -3.42 -6.44 -0.95
N LEU A 110 -3.34 -7.69 -0.50
CA LEU A 110 -2.05 -8.32 -0.20
C LEU A 110 -1.17 -8.43 -1.45
N ALA A 111 -1.73 -8.78 -2.61
CA ALA A 111 -0.99 -8.81 -3.88
C ALA A 111 -0.45 -7.44 -4.31
N GLN A 112 -1.20 -6.36 -4.07
CA GLN A 112 -0.74 -5.00 -4.33
C GLN A 112 0.43 -4.62 -3.41
N TYR A 113 0.35 -4.98 -2.13
CA TYR A 113 1.43 -4.77 -1.17
C TYR A 113 2.68 -5.59 -1.52
N GLU A 114 2.52 -6.86 -1.88
CA GLU A 114 3.61 -7.71 -2.35
C GLU A 114 4.36 -7.00 -3.50
N ARG A 115 3.60 -6.47 -4.47
CA ARG A 115 4.20 -5.77 -5.61
C ARG A 115 4.93 -4.48 -5.24
N ALA A 116 4.38 -3.71 -4.30
CA ALA A 116 5.01 -2.48 -3.82
C ALA A 116 6.29 -2.80 -3.01
N VAL A 117 6.28 -3.87 -2.22
CA VAL A 117 7.44 -4.37 -1.48
C VAL A 117 8.52 -4.86 -2.45
N GLU A 118 8.17 -5.70 -3.43
CA GLU A 118 9.07 -6.16 -4.49
C GLU A 118 9.76 -4.98 -5.20
N LEU A 119 8.97 -3.97 -5.59
CA LEU A 119 9.47 -2.77 -6.27
C LEU A 119 10.54 -2.03 -5.46
N LEU A 120 10.29 -1.83 -4.16
CA LEU A 120 11.22 -1.09 -3.28
C LEU A 120 12.45 -1.93 -2.92
N LEU A 121 12.30 -3.22 -2.69
CA LEU A 121 13.44 -4.11 -2.47
C LEU A 121 14.32 -4.19 -3.72
N ALA A 122 13.72 -4.31 -4.91
CA ALA A 122 14.45 -4.31 -6.18
C ALA A 122 15.16 -2.98 -6.47
N ALA A 123 14.63 -1.87 -5.96
CA ALA A 123 15.29 -0.56 -6.03
C ALA A 123 16.51 -0.44 -5.11
N GLY A 124 16.65 -1.31 -4.10
CA GLY A 124 17.78 -1.35 -3.17
C GLY A 124 17.50 -0.77 -1.77
N PHE A 125 16.24 -0.53 -1.40
CA PHE A 125 15.90 -0.11 -0.05
C PHE A 125 16.17 -1.21 0.98
N ALA A 126 16.64 -0.84 2.17
CA ALA A 126 16.73 -1.77 3.29
C ALA A 126 15.32 -2.27 3.69
N VAL A 127 15.20 -3.57 3.98
CA VAL A 127 13.91 -4.24 4.22
C VAL A 127 13.13 -3.60 5.36
N GLU A 128 13.82 -3.19 6.43
CA GLU A 128 13.27 -2.50 7.60
C GLU A 128 12.68 -1.12 7.29
N ARG A 129 12.99 -0.52 6.14
CA ARG A 129 12.47 0.79 5.71
C ARG A 129 11.26 0.69 4.80
N VAL A 130 11.04 -0.45 4.14
CA VAL A 130 9.99 -0.63 3.12
C VAL A 130 8.60 -0.37 3.69
N MET A 131 8.22 -1.10 4.75
CA MET A 131 6.88 -0.94 5.34
C MET A 131 6.64 0.42 6.00
N PRO A 132 7.60 1.03 6.73
CA PRO A 132 7.47 2.41 7.18
C PRO A 132 7.25 3.42 6.04
N LEU A 133 7.95 3.27 4.91
CA LEU A 133 7.79 4.15 3.75
C LEU A 133 6.40 4.03 3.11
N LEU A 134 5.94 2.80 2.86
CA LEU A 134 4.61 2.54 2.32
C LEU A 134 3.51 3.06 3.26
N THR A 135 3.62 2.75 4.56
CA THR A 135 2.67 3.21 5.57
C THR A 135 2.62 4.74 5.66
N GLY A 136 3.77 5.40 5.57
CA GLY A 136 3.85 6.86 5.55
C GLY A 136 3.17 7.47 4.33
N LEU A 137 3.41 6.89 3.15
CA LEU A 137 2.75 7.30 1.91
C LEU A 137 1.23 7.17 1.99
N GLU A 138 0.73 6.06 2.53
CA GLU A 138 -0.72 5.87 2.69
C GLU A 138 -1.35 6.84 3.67
N ASN A 139 -0.69 7.11 4.80
CA ASN A 139 -1.20 8.09 5.76
C ASN A 139 -1.34 9.48 5.11
N LEU A 140 -0.36 9.86 4.29
CA LEU A 140 -0.40 11.08 3.48
C LEU A 140 -1.56 11.05 2.49
N VAL A 141 -1.69 9.97 1.72
CA VAL A 141 -2.73 9.81 0.69
C VAL A 141 -4.13 9.88 1.29
N LEU A 142 -4.38 9.14 2.38
CA LEU A 142 -5.69 9.08 3.03
C LEU A 142 -6.07 10.43 3.66
N GLY A 143 -5.12 11.09 4.34
CA GLY A 143 -5.33 12.44 4.87
C GLY A 143 -5.62 13.46 3.77
N SER A 144 -4.90 13.35 2.65
CA SER A 144 -5.10 14.23 1.49
C SER A 144 -6.41 13.97 0.74
N ALA A 145 -6.87 12.72 0.69
CA ALA A 145 -8.17 12.37 0.12
C ALA A 145 -9.34 12.94 0.95
N LEU A 146 -9.22 12.93 2.29
CA LEU A 146 -10.17 13.60 3.18
C LEU A 146 -10.19 15.12 2.96
N ASP A 147 -9.02 15.74 2.83
CA ASP A 147 -8.92 17.19 2.59
C ASP A 147 -9.51 17.59 1.23
N LEU A 148 -9.27 16.80 0.17
CA LEU A 148 -9.85 17.03 -1.15
C LEU A 148 -11.37 16.86 -1.17
N ALA A 149 -11.91 15.94 -0.37
CA ALA A 149 -13.34 15.70 -0.29
C ALA A 149 -14.09 16.73 0.57
N ALA A 150 -13.38 17.53 1.38
CA ALA A 150 -13.98 18.55 2.21
C ALA A 150 -14.37 19.79 1.40
N PRO A 151 -15.43 20.52 1.80
CA PRO A 151 -15.76 21.79 1.17
C PRO A 151 -14.62 22.81 1.30
N GLU A 152 -14.32 23.52 0.21
CA GLU A 152 -13.23 24.50 0.17
C GLU A 152 -13.44 25.66 1.17
N ALA A 153 -14.71 25.98 1.48
CA ALA A 153 -15.13 27.02 2.42
C ALA A 153 -14.94 26.69 3.91
N MET A 154 -14.29 25.57 4.29
CA MET A 154 -14.07 25.23 5.72
C MET A 154 -13.20 26.24 6.48
N TRP A 155 -12.47 27.11 5.78
CA TRP A 155 -11.62 28.11 6.40
C TRP A 155 -12.32 29.48 6.39
N GLU A 156 -12.65 29.98 7.58
CA GLU A 156 -13.25 31.32 7.76
C GLU A 156 -12.30 32.26 8.53
N PRO A 157 -11.24 32.78 7.89
CA PRO A 157 -10.42 33.82 8.50
C PRO A 157 -11.25 35.06 8.86
N THR A 158 -10.94 35.65 10.00
CA THR A 158 -11.57 36.88 10.47
C THR A 158 -10.56 38.02 10.43
N ALA A 159 -11.01 39.25 10.69
CA ALA A 159 -10.12 40.40 10.88
C ALA A 159 -9.07 40.18 12.00
N ARG A 160 -9.28 39.21 12.90
CA ARG A 160 -8.34 38.85 13.96
C ARG A 160 -7.32 37.78 13.53
N THR A 161 -7.49 37.18 12.35
CA THR A 161 -6.59 36.16 11.80
C THR A 161 -6.05 36.57 10.42
N PRO A 162 -5.30 37.69 10.32
CA PRO A 162 -4.82 38.21 9.03
C PRO A 162 -3.75 37.32 8.38
N LEU A 163 -2.99 36.56 9.16
CA LEU A 163 -1.94 35.69 8.62
C LEU A 163 -2.53 34.47 7.88
N PRO A 164 -3.48 33.70 8.46
CA PRO A 164 -4.23 32.70 7.71
C PRO A 164 -4.93 33.25 6.47
N ALA A 165 -5.57 34.44 6.58
CA ALA A 165 -6.23 35.07 5.43
C ALA A 165 -5.24 35.34 4.27
N ARG A 166 -4.06 35.89 4.58
CA ARG A 166 -3.01 36.15 3.60
C ARG A 166 -2.49 34.84 2.98
N ALA A 167 -2.25 33.81 3.79
CA ALA A 167 -1.73 32.53 3.31
C ALA A 167 -2.73 31.80 2.40
N LEU A 168 -4.00 31.74 2.81
CA LEU A 168 -5.08 31.16 2.01
C LEU A 168 -5.27 31.92 0.69
N GLY A 169 -5.26 33.26 0.74
CA GLY A 169 -5.35 34.09 -0.46
C GLY A 169 -4.17 33.94 -1.42
N ALA A 170 -2.98 33.55 -0.95
CA ALA A 170 -1.82 33.32 -1.79
C ALA A 170 -1.85 31.97 -2.52
N VAL A 171 -2.53 30.96 -1.96
CA VAL A 171 -2.71 29.65 -2.59
C VAL A 171 -3.86 29.70 -3.60
N GLY A 172 -4.97 30.35 -3.25
CA GLY A 172 -6.17 30.39 -4.09
C GLY A 172 -6.93 29.06 -4.10
N GLU A 173 -7.64 28.80 -5.20
CA GLU A 173 -8.33 27.54 -5.45
C GLU A 173 -7.34 26.37 -5.59
N GLY A 174 -7.75 25.16 -5.21
CA GLY A 174 -6.91 23.96 -5.38
C GLY A 174 -5.87 23.77 -4.27
N ARG A 175 -6.09 24.37 -3.10
CA ARG A 175 -5.22 24.21 -1.91
C ARG A 175 -4.94 22.74 -1.58
N ALA A 176 -5.96 21.88 -1.65
CA ALA A 176 -5.82 20.46 -1.34
C ALA A 176 -4.88 19.73 -2.32
N ASP A 177 -4.90 20.10 -3.60
CA ASP A 177 -4.01 19.55 -4.62
C ASP A 177 -2.58 20.05 -4.44
N ALA A 178 -2.41 21.35 -4.21
CA ALA A 178 -1.11 21.94 -3.91
C ALA A 178 -0.46 21.31 -2.66
N ALA A 179 -1.24 21.07 -1.61
CA ALA A 179 -0.79 20.41 -0.39
C ALA A 179 -0.37 18.96 -0.64
N PHE A 180 -1.14 18.22 -1.45
CA PHE A 180 -0.82 16.84 -1.82
C PHE A 180 0.49 16.73 -2.58
N GLU A 181 0.64 17.51 -3.66
CA GLU A 181 1.83 17.45 -4.52
C GLU A 181 3.08 17.89 -3.75
N LEU A 182 2.96 18.91 -2.88
CA LEU A 182 4.05 19.32 -1.99
C LEU A 182 4.48 18.19 -1.05
N ALA A 183 3.51 17.55 -0.38
CA ALA A 183 3.78 16.49 0.58
C ALA A 183 4.35 15.23 -0.10
N LEU A 184 3.80 14.84 -1.25
CA LEU A 184 4.27 13.69 -2.03
C LEU A 184 5.70 13.92 -2.52
N ALA A 185 6.00 15.11 -3.05
CA ALA A 185 7.36 15.47 -3.47
C ALA A 185 8.34 15.41 -2.30
N ALA A 186 7.97 15.91 -1.12
CA ALA A 186 8.81 15.86 0.07
C ALA A 186 9.06 14.42 0.54
N GLN A 187 8.02 13.57 0.59
CA GLN A 187 8.12 12.15 0.95
C GLN A 187 9.08 11.40 0.00
N LEU A 188 8.91 11.57 -1.31
CA LEU A 188 9.74 10.92 -2.32
C LEU A 188 11.19 11.44 -2.30
N ALA A 189 11.39 12.75 -2.08
CA ALA A 189 12.72 13.32 -1.91
C ALA A 189 13.44 12.70 -0.70
N TYR A 190 12.76 12.57 0.44
CA TYR A 190 13.32 11.90 1.61
C TYR A 190 13.63 10.42 1.34
N ALA A 191 12.73 9.69 0.70
CA ALA A 191 12.95 8.29 0.32
C ALA A 191 14.20 8.12 -0.58
N ARG A 192 14.47 9.04 -1.52
CA ARG A 192 15.72 9.02 -2.31
C ARG A 192 16.97 9.17 -1.45
N THR A 193 16.92 9.98 -0.39
CA THR A 193 18.07 10.10 0.54
C THR A 193 18.30 8.82 1.35
N LEU A 194 17.23 8.14 1.76
CA LEU A 194 17.32 6.84 2.43
C LEU A 194 17.94 5.79 1.50
N LEU A 195 17.49 5.74 0.25
CA LEU A 195 18.02 4.80 -0.74
C LEU A 195 19.52 5.02 -0.99
N ALA A 196 19.96 6.28 -1.11
CA ALA A 196 21.38 6.60 -1.23
C ALA A 196 22.17 6.11 -0.01
N ALA A 197 21.66 6.33 1.20
CA ALA A 197 22.31 5.85 2.43
C ALA A 197 22.37 4.32 2.52
N ASP A 198 21.37 3.60 2.01
CA ASP A 198 21.38 2.13 1.96
C ASP A 198 22.41 1.60 0.96
N ALA A 199 22.58 2.28 -0.18
CA ALA A 199 23.62 1.96 -1.15
C ALA A 199 25.03 2.15 -0.54
N ASP A 200 25.24 3.22 0.23
CA ASP A 200 26.50 3.48 0.93
C ASP A 200 26.79 2.43 2.03
N ALA A 201 25.76 2.03 2.78
CA ALA A 201 25.88 1.01 3.83
C ALA A 201 26.18 -0.38 3.24
N GLY A 202 25.58 -0.72 2.10
CA GLY A 202 25.88 -1.94 1.35
C GLY A 202 27.26 -1.93 0.65
N GLY A 203 27.89 -0.76 0.51
CA GLY A 203 29.19 -0.56 -0.15
C GLY A 203 30.40 -0.36 0.78
N GLY A 204 30.23 -0.40 2.11
CA GLY A 204 31.30 -0.26 3.10
C GLY A 204 32.29 -1.45 3.13
N PRO A 205 33.58 -1.25 3.49
CA PRO A 205 34.70 -1.95 2.88
C PRO A 205 34.82 -3.43 3.27
N GLY A 206 34.50 -4.30 2.31
CA GLY A 206 35.11 -5.62 2.20
C GLY A 206 36.56 -5.50 1.73
N THR A 207 37.49 -5.14 2.62
CA THR A 207 38.94 -5.32 2.39
C THR A 207 39.65 -5.52 3.73
N GLU A 208 39.81 -6.79 4.12
CA GLU A 208 41.09 -7.35 4.56
C GLU A 208 41.00 -8.89 4.53
N ALA A 209 41.06 -9.45 3.32
CA ALA A 209 41.61 -10.79 3.14
C ALA A 209 43.14 -10.65 3.14
N GLY A 210 43.74 -10.62 4.33
CA GLY A 210 45.18 -10.82 4.48
C GLY A 210 45.52 -12.28 4.14
N PRO A 211 46.44 -12.54 3.20
CA PRO A 211 46.78 -13.90 2.79
C PRO A 211 47.50 -14.61 3.94
N GLY A 212 47.07 -15.84 4.22
CA GLY A 212 47.66 -16.71 5.22
C GLY A 212 49.14 -16.95 4.96
N THR A 213 49.99 -16.52 5.88
CA THR A 213 51.34 -17.08 6.05
C THR A 213 51.24 -18.41 6.79
N GLY A 214 50.86 -19.44 6.06
CA GLY A 214 51.13 -20.83 6.41
C GLY A 214 52.47 -21.24 5.79
N GLY A 215 53.54 -21.25 6.59
CA GLY A 215 54.87 -21.60 6.09
C GLY A 215 55.83 -22.04 7.19
N GLY A 216 55.82 -23.34 7.51
CA GLY A 216 57.04 -24.09 7.74
C GLY A 216 57.68 -24.06 9.13
N SER A 217 57.32 -25.06 9.93
CA SER A 217 58.19 -25.67 10.95
C SER A 217 59.61 -25.95 10.42
N ARG A 218 60.65 -25.52 11.16
CA ARG A 218 61.88 -26.31 11.38
C ARG A 218 62.41 -26.10 12.79
N ARG A 219 62.33 -27.17 13.58
CA ARG A 219 63.15 -27.40 14.78
C ARG A 219 64.63 -27.44 14.40
N GLY A 220 65.48 -26.86 15.24
CA GLY A 220 66.92 -27.10 15.25
C GLY A 220 67.61 -26.18 16.28
N GLY A 221 68.14 -26.78 17.36
CA GLY A 221 68.87 -26.10 18.43
C GLY A 221 68.53 -26.64 19.79
#